data_AF-A0A940SKA6-F1
#
_entry.id   AF-A0A940SKA6-F1
#
_cell.length_a   1.000
_cell.length_b   1.000
_cell.length_c   1.000
_cell.angle_alpha   90.00
_cell.angle_beta   90.00
_cell.angle_gamma   90.00
#
_symmetry.space_group_name_H-M   'P 1'
#
loop_
_entity.id
_entity.type
_entity.pdbx_description
1 polymer ?
#
loop_
_entity_poly.entity_id
_entity_poly.type
_entity_poly.pdbx_seq_one_letter_code
_entity_poly.pdbx_strand_id
1 'polypeptide(L)'
;MNQPTTEMTKSKEEILGNIKKTYRIKPVTAIIVLILTAFAILLFFGEVIQFVRKLTSNFDDALFALFFAWILGFGLYVVIWRFFNSRKINKELFPKIEQFISKSEEKSYDETETEVNEMVKVAYKDYTVKYNKMKKNYWNFI
;
A
#
# COMPACT_ATOMS: atom_id res chain seq x y z
N MET A 1 -11.54 44.31 -9.64
CA MET A 1 -11.38 42.97 -10.23
C MET A 1 -10.30 42.23 -9.47
N ASN A 2 -10.67 41.47 -8.44
CA ASN A 2 -9.80 40.56 -7.68
C ASN A 2 -10.58 39.24 -7.52
N GLN A 3 -10.64 38.43 -8.58
CA GLN A 3 -11.41 37.18 -8.58
C GLN A 3 -10.76 35.97 -9.31
N PRO A 4 -9.76 36.07 -10.21
CA PRO A 4 -9.21 34.87 -10.85
C PRO A 4 -8.38 34.01 -9.89
N THR A 5 -7.60 34.63 -9.01
CA THR A 5 -6.68 33.93 -8.10
C THR A 5 -7.41 33.07 -7.08
N THR A 6 -8.51 33.58 -6.48
CA THR A 6 -9.25 32.86 -5.44
C THR A 6 -10.00 31.63 -5.96
N GLU A 7 -10.53 31.67 -7.19
CA GLU A 7 -11.16 30.51 -7.82
C GLU A 7 -10.14 29.45 -8.23
N MET A 8 -8.99 29.87 -8.76
CA MET A 8 -7.92 28.96 -9.16
C MET A 8 -7.34 28.20 -7.95
N THR A 9 -7.12 28.88 -6.82
CA THR A 9 -6.62 28.26 -5.59
C THR A 9 -7.61 27.25 -5.00
N LYS A 10 -8.92 27.54 -5.02
CA LYS A 10 -9.96 26.58 -4.60
C LYS A 10 -9.98 25.33 -5.46
N SER A 11 -9.81 25.46 -6.78
CA SER A 11 -9.76 24.30 -7.68
C SER A 11 -8.52 23.42 -7.43
N LYS A 12 -7.35 24.02 -7.18
CA LYS A 12 -6.11 23.25 -6.93
C LYS A 12 -6.10 22.55 -5.56
N GLU A 13 -6.77 23.11 -4.56
CA GLU A 13 -7.02 22.40 -3.29
C GLU A 13 -7.89 21.15 -3.48
N GLU A 14 -8.82 21.17 -4.44
CA GLU A 14 -9.64 20.02 -4.78
C GLU A 14 -8.82 18.87 -5.36
N ILE A 15 -7.81 19.17 -6.21
CA ILE A 15 -6.83 18.18 -6.71
C ILE A 15 -6.14 17.49 -5.53
N LEU A 16 -5.61 18.26 -4.58
CA LEU A 16 -4.97 17.73 -3.39
C LEU A 16 -5.93 16.87 -2.56
N GLY A 17 -7.18 17.31 -2.41
CA GLY A 17 -8.25 16.58 -1.74
C GLY A 17 -8.53 15.22 -2.39
N ASN A 18 -8.64 15.20 -3.72
CA ASN A 18 -8.91 14.00 -4.50
C ASN A 18 -7.76 12.98 -4.43
N ILE A 19 -6.51 13.45 -4.51
CA ILE A 19 -5.34 12.57 -4.40
C ILE A 19 -5.20 12.05 -2.96
N LYS A 20 -5.39 12.90 -1.95
CA LYS A 20 -5.42 12.44 -0.56
C LYS A 20 -6.53 11.41 -0.35
N LYS A 21 -7.73 11.62 -0.90
CA LYS A 21 -8.84 10.64 -0.78
C LYS A 21 -8.49 9.30 -1.42
N THR A 22 -7.76 9.32 -2.53
CA THR A 22 -7.39 8.13 -3.30
C THR A 22 -6.24 7.36 -2.64
N TYR A 23 -5.21 8.05 -2.17
CA TYR A 23 -3.96 7.42 -1.73
C TYR A 23 -3.73 7.43 -0.22
N ARG A 24 -4.41 8.31 0.55
CA ARG A 24 -4.24 8.37 2.01
C ARG A 24 -5.02 7.24 2.67
N ILE A 25 -4.29 6.39 3.38
CA ILE A 25 -4.87 5.36 4.23
C ILE A 25 -5.61 6.04 5.39
N LYS A 26 -6.94 5.89 5.45
CA LYS A 26 -7.74 6.39 6.55
C LYS A 26 -7.45 5.61 7.83
N PRO A 27 -7.56 6.23 9.02
CA PRO A 27 -7.37 5.54 10.30
C PRO A 27 -8.24 4.27 10.44
N VAL A 28 -9.50 4.33 9.99
CA VAL A 28 -10.42 3.18 9.98
C VAL A 28 -9.88 2.04 9.12
N THR A 29 -9.38 2.34 7.91
CA THR A 29 -8.77 1.33 7.02
C THR A 29 -7.53 0.71 7.67
N ALA A 30 -6.71 1.50 8.37
CA ALA A 30 -5.56 0.99 9.11
C ALA A 30 -5.96 0.01 10.22
N ILE A 31 -7.01 0.34 10.98
CA ILE A 31 -7.55 -0.54 12.04
C ILE A 31 -8.06 -1.86 11.45
N ILE A 32 -8.82 -1.81 10.35
CA ILE A 32 -9.32 -3.00 9.66
C ILE A 32 -8.16 -3.89 9.20
N VAL A 33 -7.13 -3.30 8.57
CA VAL A 33 -5.93 -4.05 8.14
C VAL A 33 -5.24 -4.69 9.34
N LEU A 34 -5.14 -4.00 10.47
CA LEU A 34 -4.56 -4.53 11.71
C LEU A 34 -5.33 -5.74 12.24
N ILE A 35 -6.67 -5.66 12.30
CA ILE A 35 -7.53 -6.76 12.76
C ILE A 35 -7.35 -7.98 11.85
N LEU A 36 -7.40 -7.79 10.54
CA LEU A 36 -7.21 -8.87 9.56
C LEU A 36 -5.81 -9.48 9.65
N THR A 37 -4.79 -8.66 9.88
CA THR A 37 -3.41 -9.14 10.07
C THR A 37 -3.30 -9.98 11.34
N ALA A 38 -3.87 -9.53 12.46
CA ALA A 38 -3.87 -10.27 13.72
C ALA A 38 -4.60 -11.63 13.56
N PHE A 39 -5.74 -11.64 12.89
CA PHE A 39 -6.48 -12.86 12.61
C PHE A 39 -5.67 -13.84 11.74
N ALA A 40 -5.04 -13.36 10.67
CA ALA A 40 -4.20 -14.19 9.83
C ALA A 40 -2.95 -14.72 10.56
N ILE A 41 -2.38 -13.97 11.51
CA ILE A 41 -1.30 -14.45 12.38
C ILE A 41 -1.76 -15.63 13.26
N LEU A 42 -2.97 -15.56 13.82
CA LEU A 42 -3.52 -16.66 14.61
C LEU A 42 -3.69 -17.92 13.75
N LEU A 43 -4.18 -17.79 12.52
CA LEU A 43 -4.28 -18.90 11.58
C LEU A 43 -2.90 -19.47 11.23
N PHE A 44 -1.91 -18.62 10.98
CA PHE A 44 -0.53 -19.04 10.71
C PHE A 44 0.03 -19.90 11.86
N PHE A 45 -0.12 -19.46 13.11
CA PHE A 45 0.32 -20.26 14.26
C PHE A 45 -0.45 -21.58 14.37
N GLY A 46 -1.75 -21.58 14.08
CA GLY A 46 -2.56 -22.80 14.02
C GLY A 46 -2.00 -23.83 13.03
N GLU A 47 -1.68 -23.41 11.81
CA GLU A 47 -1.11 -24.28 10.77
C GLU A 47 0.29 -24.79 11.13
N VAL A 48 1.15 -23.93 11.72
CA VAL A 48 2.47 -24.35 12.21
C VAL A 48 2.34 -25.42 13.30
N ILE A 49 1.40 -25.26 14.24
CA ILE A 49 1.15 -26.26 15.28
C ILE A 49 0.63 -27.57 14.66
N GLN A 50 -0.28 -27.49 13.69
CA GLN A 50 -0.78 -28.69 12.99
C GLN A 50 0.35 -29.42 12.27
N PHE A 51 1.24 -28.71 11.57
CA PHE A 51 2.42 -29.29 10.94
C PHE A 51 3.25 -30.09 11.95
N VAL A 52 3.62 -29.47 13.08
CA VAL A 52 4.44 -30.13 14.12
C VAL A 52 3.75 -31.36 14.69
N ARG A 53 2.44 -31.30 14.95
CA ARG A 53 1.70 -32.45 15.52
C ARG A 53 1.57 -33.62 14.54
N LYS A 54 1.42 -33.33 13.26
CA LYS A 54 1.18 -34.35 12.23
C LYS A 54 2.47 -34.92 11.63
N LEU A 55 3.60 -34.26 11.85
CA LEU A 55 4.91 -34.63 11.31
C LEU A 55 5.32 -36.09 11.52
N THR A 56 4.88 -36.71 12.63
CA THR A 56 5.20 -38.10 12.99
C THR A 56 4.05 -39.08 12.78
N SER A 57 2.83 -38.61 12.50
CA SER A 57 1.61 -39.43 12.49
C SER A 57 0.89 -39.45 11.14
N ASN A 58 0.95 -38.36 10.38
CA ASN A 58 0.39 -38.26 9.04
C ASN A 58 1.20 -37.23 8.23
N PHE A 59 2.13 -37.74 7.45
CA PHE A 59 3.10 -36.92 6.71
C PHE A 59 2.45 -36.07 5.62
N ASP A 60 1.46 -36.61 4.90
CA ASP A 60 0.77 -35.88 3.82
C ASP A 60 0.01 -34.68 4.39
N ASP A 61 -0.74 -34.88 5.48
CA ASP A 61 -1.42 -33.77 6.15
C ASP A 61 -0.43 -32.74 6.74
N ALA A 62 0.74 -33.19 7.19
CA ALA A 62 1.78 -32.29 7.67
C ALA A 62 2.31 -31.41 6.54
N LEU A 63 2.57 -31.98 5.36
CA LEU A 63 2.96 -31.22 4.17
C LEU A 63 1.89 -30.22 3.76
N PHE A 64 0.61 -30.59 3.79
CA PHE A 64 -0.49 -29.65 3.53
C PHE A 64 -0.50 -28.49 4.54
N ALA A 65 -0.39 -28.77 5.85
CA ALA A 65 -0.34 -27.72 6.87
C ALA A 65 0.87 -26.78 6.68
N LEU A 66 2.03 -27.33 6.33
CA LEU A 66 3.23 -26.55 6.03
C LEU A 66 3.03 -25.63 4.81
N PHE A 67 2.41 -26.15 3.76
CA PHE A 67 2.09 -25.37 2.56
C PHE A 67 1.11 -24.23 2.86
N PHE A 68 0.07 -24.48 3.66
CA PHE A 68 -0.85 -23.43 4.10
C PHE A 68 -0.17 -22.37 4.98
N ALA A 69 0.67 -22.80 5.93
CA ALA A 69 1.47 -21.89 6.74
C ALA A 69 2.40 -21.02 5.87
N TRP A 70 3.00 -21.60 4.84
CA TRP A 70 3.86 -20.88 3.89
C TRP A 70 3.08 -19.81 3.12
N ILE A 71 1.90 -20.14 2.60
CA ILE A 71 1.02 -19.18 1.89
C ILE A 71 0.57 -18.06 2.82
N LEU A 72 0.10 -18.40 4.02
CA LEU A 72 -0.34 -17.41 5.00
C LEU A 72 0.80 -16.49 5.43
N GLY A 73 1.98 -17.06 5.70
CA GLY A 73 3.17 -16.31 6.08
C GLY A 73 3.62 -15.33 5.01
N PHE A 74 3.66 -15.74 3.75
CA PHE A 74 3.98 -14.84 2.64
C PHE A 74 2.90 -13.79 2.40
N GLY A 75 1.63 -14.17 2.45
CA GLY A 75 0.51 -13.24 2.33
C GLY A 75 0.57 -12.14 3.40
N LEU A 76 0.80 -12.53 4.65
CA LEU A 76 1.02 -11.61 5.78
C LEU A 76 2.21 -10.68 5.53
N TYR A 77 3.36 -11.24 5.15
CA TYR A 77 4.56 -10.46 4.85
C TYR A 77 4.29 -9.40 3.77
N VAL A 78 3.63 -9.79 2.67
CA VAL A 78 3.29 -8.88 1.57
C VAL A 78 2.33 -7.78 2.04
N VAL A 79 1.26 -8.12 2.76
CA VAL A 79 0.28 -7.13 3.25
C VAL A 79 0.95 -6.11 4.16
N ILE A 80 1.72 -6.59 5.14
CA ILE A 80 2.47 -5.75 6.08
C ILE A 80 3.44 -4.86 5.31
N TRP A 81 4.27 -5.43 4.44
CA TRP A 81 5.24 -4.69 3.65
C TRP A 81 4.58 -3.61 2.78
N ARG A 82 3.47 -3.92 2.10
CA ARG A 82 2.72 -2.95 1.28
C ARG A 82 2.17 -1.80 2.12
N PHE A 83 1.61 -2.12 3.27
CA PHE A 83 1.05 -1.12 4.18
C PHE A 83 2.10 -0.14 4.69
N PHE A 84 3.25 -0.66 5.16
CA PHE A 84 4.36 0.17 5.64
C PHE A 84 4.96 1.05 4.53
N ASN A 85 5.21 0.49 3.35
CA ASN A 85 5.79 1.24 2.24
C ASN A 85 4.83 2.31 1.70
N SER A 86 3.54 2.01 1.56
CA SER A 86 2.55 3.02 1.14
C SER A 86 2.45 4.16 2.14
N ARG A 87 2.44 3.89 3.46
CA ARG A 87 2.50 4.97 4.48
C ARG A 87 3.77 5.81 4.34
N LYS A 88 4.93 5.19 4.13
CA LYS A 88 6.20 5.89 3.98
C LYS A 88 6.20 6.81 2.76
N ILE A 89 5.82 6.29 1.60
CA ILE A 89 5.73 7.06 0.34
C ILE A 89 4.76 8.22 0.52
N ASN A 90 3.56 7.98 1.04
CA ASN A 90 2.56 9.03 1.26
C ASN A 90 3.04 10.13 2.21
N LYS A 91 3.79 9.78 3.26
CA LYS A 91 4.34 10.76 4.21
C LYS A 91 5.34 11.70 3.55
N GLU A 92 6.12 11.22 2.58
CA GLU A 92 7.10 12.03 1.84
C GLU A 92 6.49 12.76 0.64
N LEU A 93 5.49 12.13 -0.01
CA LEU A 93 4.86 12.61 -1.24
C LEU A 93 3.87 13.75 -1.00
N PHE A 94 2.97 13.62 -0.02
CA PHE A 94 1.93 14.63 0.19
C PHE A 94 2.47 16.04 0.51
N PRO A 95 3.51 16.20 1.35
CA PRO A 95 4.11 17.52 1.57
C PRO A 95 4.71 18.11 0.29
N LYS A 96 5.28 17.28 -0.60
CA LYS A 96 5.84 17.75 -1.87
C LYS A 96 4.74 18.20 -2.84
N ILE A 97 3.63 17.46 -2.91
CA ILE A 97 2.46 17.85 -3.71
C ILE A 97 1.85 19.15 -3.17
N GLU A 98 1.73 19.29 -1.84
CA GLU A 98 1.26 20.53 -1.21
C GLU A 98 2.14 21.73 -1.56
N GLN A 99 3.47 21.58 -1.47
CA GLN A 99 4.41 22.63 -1.84
C GLN A 99 4.41 22.94 -3.34
N PHE A 100 4.20 21.93 -4.18
CA PHE A 100 4.10 22.11 -5.62
C PHE A 100 2.85 22.92 -5.98
N ILE A 101 1.70 22.52 -5.45
CA ILE A 101 0.43 23.20 -5.67
C ILE A 101 0.50 24.66 -5.20
N SER A 102 1.06 24.91 -4.01
CA SER A 102 1.16 26.28 -3.47
C SER A 102 2.13 27.18 -4.23
N LYS A 103 3.13 26.63 -4.93
CA LYS A 103 4.06 27.41 -5.77
C LYS A 103 3.60 27.57 -7.21
N SER A 104 2.63 26.77 -7.65
CA SER A 104 2.18 26.69 -9.05
C SER A 104 1.11 27.71 -9.42
N GLU A 105 1.03 28.88 -8.76
CA GLU A 105 -0.07 29.85 -8.93
C GLU A 105 -0.40 30.18 -10.39
N GLU A 106 0.61 30.20 -11.27
CA GLU A 106 0.47 30.53 -12.70
C GLU A 106 0.02 29.37 -13.61
N LYS A 107 0.14 28.10 -13.20
CA LYS A 107 -0.22 26.95 -14.05
C LYS A 107 -1.73 26.71 -14.11
N SER A 108 -2.23 26.19 -15.22
CA SER A 108 -3.65 25.80 -15.34
C SER A 108 -3.98 24.59 -14.44
N TYR A 109 -5.27 24.37 -14.20
CA TYR A 109 -5.75 23.20 -13.44
C TYR A 109 -5.28 21.88 -14.06
N ASP A 110 -5.49 21.71 -15.37
CA ASP A 110 -5.20 20.46 -16.10
C ASP A 110 -3.70 20.12 -16.11
N GLU A 111 -2.84 21.13 -16.27
CA GLU A 111 -1.39 20.98 -16.17
C GLU A 111 -0.97 20.59 -14.75
N THR A 112 -1.58 21.22 -13.74
CA THR A 112 -1.31 20.91 -12.32
C THR A 112 -1.74 19.49 -11.98
N GLU A 113 -2.91 19.04 -12.44
CA GLU A 113 -3.40 17.67 -12.24
C GLU A 113 -2.49 16.64 -12.91
N THR A 114 -2.09 16.90 -14.16
CA THR A 114 -1.22 16.00 -14.93
C THR A 114 0.13 15.81 -14.24
N GLU A 115 0.80 16.91 -13.87
CA GLU A 115 2.10 16.85 -13.21
C GLU A 115 2.02 16.17 -11.84
N VAL A 116 0.98 16.45 -11.06
CA VAL A 116 0.81 15.80 -9.76
C VAL A 116 0.57 14.29 -9.92
N ASN A 117 -0.22 13.86 -10.92
CA ASN A 117 -0.42 12.45 -11.22
C ASN A 117 0.89 11.76 -11.64
N GLU A 118 1.76 12.45 -12.39
CA GLU A 118 3.09 11.96 -12.71
C GLU A 118 3.98 11.85 -11.46
N MET A 119 3.97 12.83 -10.56
CA MET A 119 4.71 12.77 -9.30
C MET A 119 4.30 11.55 -8.47
N VAL A 120 2.99 11.27 -8.38
CA VAL A 120 2.46 10.08 -7.71
C VAL A 120 2.97 8.81 -8.41
N LYS A 121 2.85 8.74 -9.75
CA LYS A 121 3.29 7.58 -10.54
C LYS A 121 4.78 7.29 -10.35
N VAL A 122 5.62 8.31 -10.37
CA VAL A 122 7.07 8.19 -10.15
C VAL A 122 7.36 7.71 -8.73
N ALA A 123 6.71 8.31 -7.72
CA ALA A 123 6.91 7.93 -6.32
C ALA A 123 6.54 6.45 -6.05
N TYR A 124 5.55 5.92 -6.76
CA TYR A 124 5.13 4.52 -6.64
C TYR A 124 5.83 3.55 -7.62
N LYS A 125 6.67 4.04 -8.54
CA LYS A 125 7.34 3.22 -9.56
C LYS A 125 8.28 2.18 -8.93
N ASP A 126 9.19 2.62 -8.08
CA ASP A 126 10.16 1.75 -7.42
C ASP A 126 9.48 0.72 -6.50
N TYR A 127 8.40 1.15 -5.83
CA TYR A 127 7.56 0.27 -5.03
C TYR A 127 6.93 -0.84 -5.88
N THR A 128 6.40 -0.49 -7.05
CA THR A 128 5.76 -1.45 -7.98
C THR A 128 6.78 -2.47 -8.49
N VAL A 129 7.99 -2.03 -8.84
CA VAL A 129 9.08 -2.91 -9.26
C VAL A 129 9.48 -3.88 -8.14
N LYS A 130 9.67 -3.38 -6.91
CA LYS A 130 10.01 -4.22 -5.76
C LYS A 130 8.91 -5.24 -5.44
N TYR A 131 7.65 -4.82 -5.50
CA TYR A 131 6.50 -5.70 -5.31
C TYR A 131 6.48 -6.85 -6.33
N ASN A 132 6.61 -6.52 -7.61
CA ASN A 132 6.62 -7.50 -8.69
C ASN A 132 7.79 -8.49 -8.57
N LYS A 133 8.98 -8.00 -8.17
CA LYS A 133 10.15 -8.86 -7.92
C LYS A 133 9.90 -9.83 -6.76
N MET A 134 9.37 -9.37 -5.63
CA MET A 134 9.05 -10.26 -4.49
C MET A 134 7.99 -11.29 -4.87
N LYS A 135 6.92 -10.88 -5.56
CA LYS A 135 5.88 -11.79 -6.03
C LYS A 135 6.46 -12.86 -6.97
N LYS A 136 7.29 -12.47 -7.94
CA LYS A 136 7.96 -13.41 -8.85
C LYS A 136 8.85 -14.39 -8.10
N ASN A 137 9.68 -13.92 -7.19
CA ASN A 137 10.57 -14.78 -6.40
C ASN A 137 9.79 -15.80 -5.57
N TYR A 138 8.67 -15.40 -4.97
CA TYR A 138 7.83 -16.29 -4.19
C TYR A 138 7.21 -17.41 -5.02
N TRP A 139 6.62 -17.08 -6.17
CA TRP A 139 5.99 -18.08 -7.04
C TRP A 139 6.99 -18.95 -7.80
N ASN A 140 8.22 -18.47 -8.01
CA ASN A 140 9.28 -19.29 -8.60
C ASN A 140 9.88 -20.30 -7.61
N PHE A 141 9.57 -20.19 -6.32
CA PHE A 141 10.06 -21.08 -5.26
C PHE A 141 9.10 -22.25 -4.98
N ILE A 142 7.91 -22.22 -5.60
CA ILE A 142 6.86 -23.24 -5.55
C ILE A 142 6.83 -23.94 -6.91
#